data_AF-A0A1H9A875-F1
#
_entry.id   AF-A0A1H9A875-F1
#
_cell.length_a   1.000
_cell.length_b   1.000
_cell.length_c   1.000
_cell.angle_alpha   90.00
_cell.angle_beta   90.00
_cell.angle_gamma   90.00
#
_symmetry.space_group_name_H-M   'P 1'
#
loop_
_entity.id
_entity.type
_entity.pdbx_description
1 polymer ?
#
loop_
_entity_poly.entity_id
_entity_poly.type
_entity_poly.pdbx_seq_one_letter_code
_entity_poly.pdbx_strand_id
1 'polypeptide(L)'
;MQDVKTIAGLLGLTALALTLSPAVAHAQDATCYDTAAPLTVEEQRLDDTLVTGGPAVGPALVELAGFDGRVADFTAKLCRQVVPGQAQQFVQREGTALWKAAVARAQSTTPLAHDAYDDRPLYWARLQLTSALRQWKPRFALSPGDRAKLVQRFDWASRGLSDTAFPTTPGVRRIAVTGFDPFQLTGTNVRRANPAGAAALQLDGREITTPTGKVVLQAAVLPVLWGGFDEGVVEQFYGTALAQKPDAFVTISQGRPGRFDIERWAARWRGGFADNNDVESFGSVPDAAGWPQPDPEFIETSLPFQKMIDAGTGPFTVALNRGFCEWVFVGSEQSCRTDEPTPGRVAASGGGGDYLSNESMYRANRLRIGYGATNVLGGHLHTPVLGQPADPAALTDAAFESQRRDIADQVRALVSVV
;
A
#
# COMPACT_ATOMS: atom_id res chain seq x y z
N MET A 1 -34.27 -23.66 -86.81
CA MET A 1 -34.45 -22.20 -86.76
C MET A 1 -34.68 -21.87 -85.29
N GLN A 2 -33.79 -21.06 -84.70
CA GLN A 2 -33.91 -20.43 -83.37
C GLN A 2 -33.96 -21.40 -82.17
N ASP A 3 -33.40 -21.13 -81.00
CA ASP A 3 -32.31 -20.28 -80.52
C ASP A 3 -32.23 -20.57 -79.01
N VAL A 4 -31.02 -20.46 -78.45
CA VAL A 4 -30.77 -19.90 -77.11
C VAL A 4 -31.08 -20.72 -75.83
N LYS A 5 -29.94 -21.16 -75.25
CA LYS A 5 -29.39 -20.95 -73.88
C LYS A 5 -30.13 -21.41 -72.61
N THR A 6 -29.39 -22.27 -71.92
CA THR A 6 -29.12 -22.39 -70.48
C THR A 6 -29.44 -21.16 -69.61
N ILE A 7 -30.05 -21.39 -68.43
CA ILE A 7 -29.55 -21.03 -67.09
C ILE A 7 -30.57 -21.55 -66.05
N ALA A 8 -30.16 -22.50 -65.22
CA ALA A 8 -30.80 -22.84 -63.96
C ALA A 8 -29.70 -22.79 -62.89
N GLY A 9 -29.80 -21.87 -61.95
CA GLY A 9 -28.76 -21.64 -60.95
C GLY A 9 -29.22 -20.74 -59.81
N LEU A 10 -29.67 -21.41 -58.75
CA LEU A 10 -29.64 -21.05 -57.33
C LEU A 10 -30.14 -19.66 -56.86
N LEU A 11 -31.26 -19.75 -56.13
CA LEU A 11 -31.66 -18.97 -54.96
C LEU A 11 -30.55 -18.14 -54.29
N GLY A 12 -30.66 -16.82 -54.38
CA GLY A 12 -30.02 -15.87 -53.47
C GLY A 12 -30.85 -15.71 -52.20
N LEU A 13 -30.43 -16.36 -51.12
CA LEU A 13 -30.84 -16.02 -49.75
C LEU A 13 -29.77 -15.09 -49.16
N THR A 14 -30.10 -13.81 -49.08
CA THR A 14 -29.33 -12.81 -48.34
C THR A 14 -29.45 -13.10 -46.84
N ALA A 15 -28.46 -13.80 -46.28
CA ALA A 15 -28.29 -13.92 -44.84
C ALA A 15 -27.74 -12.60 -44.29
N LEU A 16 -28.62 -11.78 -43.71
CA LEU A 16 -28.22 -10.69 -42.82
C LEU A 16 -27.61 -11.33 -41.56
N ALA A 17 -26.28 -11.37 -41.49
CA ALA A 17 -25.57 -11.73 -40.27
C ALA A 17 -25.70 -10.56 -39.27
N LEU A 18 -26.73 -10.61 -38.42
CA LEU A 18 -26.80 -9.82 -37.19
C LEU A 18 -25.74 -10.35 -36.23
N THR A 19 -24.57 -9.72 -36.22
CA THR A 19 -23.60 -9.84 -35.14
C THR A 19 -24.18 -9.16 -33.91
N LEU A 20 -24.87 -9.94 -33.06
CA LEU A 20 -25.20 -9.54 -31.70
C LEU A 20 -23.91 -9.57 -30.87
N SER A 21 -23.23 -8.43 -30.78
CA SER A 21 -22.27 -8.20 -29.70
C SER A 21 -23.04 -8.22 -28.37
N PRO A 22 -22.64 -9.00 -27.35
CA PRO A 22 -23.15 -8.80 -26.00
C PRO A 22 -22.44 -7.57 -25.42
N ALA A 23 -22.79 -6.38 -25.91
CA ALA A 23 -22.60 -5.17 -25.14
C ALA A 23 -23.61 -5.25 -23.99
N VAL A 24 -23.20 -5.84 -22.87
CA VAL A 24 -23.90 -5.61 -21.59
C VAL A 24 -23.54 -4.20 -21.15
N ALA A 25 -24.06 -3.21 -21.88
CA ALA A 25 -24.15 -1.85 -21.40
C ALA A 25 -25.18 -1.89 -20.27
N HIS A 26 -24.70 -2.01 -19.04
CA HIS A 26 -25.48 -1.63 -17.87
C HIS A 26 -25.75 -0.12 -17.97
N ALA A 27 -26.81 0.25 -18.68
CA ALA A 27 -27.45 1.55 -18.60
C ALA A 27 -28.16 1.69 -17.23
N GLN A 28 -27.42 1.54 -16.14
CA GLN A 28 -27.87 1.87 -14.80
C GLN A 28 -27.08 3.09 -14.32
N ASP A 29 -27.78 4.22 -14.29
CA ASP A 29 -27.42 5.47 -13.62
C ASP A 29 -26.21 6.27 -14.13
N ALA A 30 -26.23 6.69 -15.40
CA ALA A 30 -25.42 7.83 -15.88
C ALA A 30 -25.65 9.13 -15.06
N THR A 31 -26.68 9.15 -14.20
CA THR A 31 -27.02 10.25 -13.28
C THR A 31 -26.36 10.13 -11.89
N CYS A 32 -25.79 8.97 -11.52
CA CYS A 32 -25.20 8.74 -10.20
C CYS A 32 -23.71 9.10 -10.12
N TYR A 33 -23.02 9.23 -11.25
CA TYR A 33 -21.60 9.58 -11.29
C TYR A 33 -21.35 10.83 -12.15
N ASP A 34 -20.39 11.62 -11.72
CA ASP A 34 -19.80 12.71 -12.46
C ASP A 34 -18.43 12.31 -12.98
N THR A 35 -18.37 11.75 -14.18
CA THR A 35 -17.10 11.34 -14.78
C THR A 35 -16.19 12.52 -15.11
N ALA A 36 -16.73 13.76 -15.10
CA ALA A 36 -15.95 14.98 -15.25
C ALA A 36 -15.37 15.50 -13.93
N ALA A 37 -15.77 14.95 -12.77
CA ALA A 37 -15.18 15.34 -11.50
C ALA A 37 -13.70 14.92 -11.45
N PRO A 38 -12.80 15.79 -10.98
CA PRO A 38 -11.37 15.56 -11.02
C PRO A 38 -10.97 14.38 -10.15
N LEU A 39 -10.09 13.55 -10.70
CA LEU A 39 -9.42 12.44 -10.01
C LEU A 39 -8.02 12.86 -9.59
N THR A 40 -7.46 12.19 -8.57
CA THR A 40 -6.04 12.38 -8.23
C THR A 40 -5.14 11.81 -9.33
N VAL A 41 -3.86 12.18 -9.34
CA VAL A 41 -2.90 11.63 -10.29
C VAL A 41 -2.81 10.11 -10.16
N GLU A 42 -2.85 9.55 -8.95
CA GLU A 42 -2.94 8.09 -8.75
C GLU A 42 -4.14 7.46 -9.43
N GLU A 43 -5.33 8.03 -9.22
CA GLU A 43 -6.58 7.50 -9.78
C GLU A 43 -6.62 7.63 -11.31
N GLN A 44 -5.96 8.65 -11.88
CA GLN A 44 -5.83 8.80 -13.34
C GLN A 44 -5.01 7.68 -14.00
N ARG A 45 -4.14 6.98 -13.24
CA ARG A 45 -3.37 5.83 -13.74
C ARG A 45 -4.22 4.56 -13.91
N LEU A 46 -5.50 4.58 -13.55
CA LEU A 46 -6.39 3.42 -13.74
C LEU A 46 -6.55 3.02 -15.21
N ASP A 47 -6.32 3.94 -16.15
CA ASP A 47 -6.39 3.70 -17.59
C ASP A 47 -5.02 3.35 -18.22
N ASP A 48 -3.95 3.33 -17.44
CA ASP A 48 -2.60 3.07 -17.96
C ASP A 48 -2.45 1.62 -18.45
N THR A 49 -1.90 1.50 -19.66
CA THR A 49 -1.68 0.22 -20.36
C THR A 49 -0.19 -0.05 -20.57
N LEU A 50 0.24 -1.31 -20.58
CA LEU A 50 1.64 -1.68 -20.91
C LEU A 50 1.95 -1.57 -22.41
N VAL A 51 0.94 -1.78 -23.25
CA VAL A 51 1.03 -1.73 -24.71
C VAL A 51 -0.20 -1.03 -25.27
N THR A 52 -0.03 -0.27 -26.35
CA THR A 52 -1.13 0.45 -27.01
C THR A 52 -2.27 -0.51 -27.38
N GLY A 53 -3.48 -0.23 -26.88
CA GLY A 53 -4.67 -1.07 -27.12
C GLY A 53 -4.76 -2.33 -26.26
N GLY A 54 -3.81 -2.54 -25.33
CA GLY A 54 -3.90 -3.59 -24.32
C GLY A 54 -4.88 -3.24 -23.19
N PRO A 55 -5.16 -4.19 -22.28
CA PRO A 55 -5.97 -3.90 -21.11
C PRO A 55 -5.26 -2.94 -20.15
N ALA A 56 -6.02 -2.13 -19.43
CA ALA A 56 -5.50 -1.30 -18.36
C ALA A 56 -4.98 -2.15 -17.21
N VAL A 57 -3.81 -1.81 -16.69
CA VAL A 57 -3.06 -2.67 -15.74
C VAL A 57 -3.79 -2.79 -14.42
N GLY A 58 -4.30 -1.68 -13.88
CA GLY A 58 -5.00 -1.68 -12.60
C GLY A 58 -6.23 -2.58 -12.60
N PRO A 59 -7.22 -2.35 -13.50
CA PRO A 59 -8.39 -3.21 -13.63
C PRO A 59 -8.04 -4.69 -13.89
N ALA A 60 -7.05 -4.98 -14.74
CA ALA A 60 -6.63 -6.36 -15.01
C ALA A 60 -6.09 -7.06 -13.74
N LEU A 61 -5.29 -6.39 -12.92
CA LEU A 61 -4.78 -6.94 -11.66
C LEU A 61 -5.89 -7.16 -10.63
N VAL A 62 -6.91 -6.30 -10.62
CA VAL A 62 -8.09 -6.44 -9.75
C VAL A 62 -8.94 -7.65 -10.15
N GLU A 63 -9.14 -7.87 -11.45
CA GLU A 63 -9.83 -9.05 -11.99
C GLU A 63 -9.06 -10.34 -11.69
N LEU A 64 -7.74 -10.36 -11.92
CA LEU A 64 -6.88 -11.52 -11.61
C LEU A 64 -6.93 -11.92 -10.13
N ALA A 65 -7.17 -10.95 -9.23
CA ALA A 65 -7.32 -11.21 -7.81
C ALA A 65 -8.75 -11.55 -7.36
N GLY A 66 -9.73 -11.49 -8.27
CA GLY A 66 -11.15 -11.71 -7.97
C GLY A 66 -11.80 -10.57 -7.19
N PHE A 67 -11.30 -9.34 -7.33
CA PHE A 67 -11.85 -8.14 -6.67
C PHE A 67 -12.76 -7.30 -7.56
N ASP A 68 -12.84 -7.59 -8.85
CA ASP A 68 -13.70 -6.93 -9.84
C ASP A 68 -15.18 -6.97 -9.43
N GLY A 69 -15.68 -8.14 -8.99
CA GLY A 69 -17.05 -8.28 -8.50
C GLY A 69 -17.33 -7.40 -7.26
N ARG A 70 -16.33 -7.23 -6.38
CA ARG A 70 -16.44 -6.33 -5.22
C ARG A 70 -16.48 -4.86 -5.67
N VAL A 71 -15.70 -4.49 -6.68
CA VAL A 71 -15.69 -3.13 -7.24
C VAL A 71 -17.04 -2.81 -7.88
N ALA A 72 -17.59 -3.73 -8.68
CA ALA A 72 -18.90 -3.58 -9.30
C ALA A 72 -20.01 -3.45 -8.24
N ASP A 73 -20.02 -4.33 -7.24
CA ASP A 73 -20.98 -4.33 -6.14
C ASP A 73 -20.94 -3.04 -5.32
N PHE A 74 -19.74 -2.58 -4.98
CA PHE A 74 -19.57 -1.33 -4.23
C PHE A 74 -20.16 -0.16 -5.00
N THR A 75 -19.82 -0.04 -6.28
CA THR A 75 -20.25 1.05 -7.17
C THR A 75 -21.79 1.06 -7.27
N ALA A 76 -22.40 -0.10 -7.54
CA ALA A 76 -23.85 -0.22 -7.59
C ALA A 76 -24.54 0.10 -6.24
N LYS A 77 -23.95 -0.31 -5.11
CA LYS A 77 -24.50 -0.06 -3.75
C LYS A 77 -24.27 1.38 -3.29
N LEU A 78 -23.21 2.04 -3.76
CA LEU A 78 -22.92 3.44 -3.46
C LEU A 78 -24.02 4.36 -4.01
N CYS A 79 -24.49 4.10 -5.24
CA CYS A 79 -25.63 4.82 -5.83
C CYS A 79 -26.94 4.74 -5.04
N ARG A 80 -27.07 3.72 -4.19
CA ARG A 80 -28.26 3.50 -3.36
C ARG A 80 -28.17 4.18 -2.00
N GLN A 81 -27.03 4.78 -1.64
CA GLN A 81 -26.89 5.51 -0.39
C GLN A 81 -27.63 6.85 -0.48
N VAL A 82 -28.69 7.00 0.33
CA VAL A 82 -29.52 8.22 0.35
C VAL A 82 -29.44 9.00 1.65
N VAL A 83 -28.74 8.45 2.66
CA VAL A 83 -28.53 9.09 3.97
C VAL A 83 -27.03 9.23 4.22
N PRO A 84 -26.53 10.43 4.60
CA PRO A 84 -25.10 10.65 4.85
C PRO A 84 -24.48 9.68 5.86
N GLY A 85 -25.16 9.42 6.98
CA GLY A 85 -24.68 8.48 8.01
C GLY A 85 -24.59 7.04 7.51
N GLN A 86 -25.52 6.61 6.65
CA GLN A 86 -25.47 5.28 6.02
C GLN A 86 -24.30 5.19 5.04
N ALA A 87 -24.06 6.24 4.25
CA ALA A 87 -22.91 6.30 3.35
C ALA A 87 -21.59 6.19 4.12
N GLN A 88 -21.44 6.89 5.25
CA GLN A 88 -20.24 6.79 6.10
C GLN A 88 -20.00 5.38 6.64
N GLN A 89 -21.05 4.72 7.16
CA GLN A 89 -20.95 3.35 7.65
C GLN A 89 -20.68 2.35 6.51
N PHE A 90 -21.30 2.57 5.35
CA PHE A 90 -21.09 1.78 4.15
C PHE A 90 -19.63 1.82 3.71
N VAL A 91 -19.05 3.01 3.51
CA VAL A 91 -17.67 3.12 3.02
C VAL A 91 -16.65 2.54 4.00
N GLN A 92 -16.84 2.71 5.31
CA GLN A 92 -15.97 2.09 6.30
C GLN A 92 -16.06 0.56 6.26
N ARG A 93 -17.29 0.01 6.26
CA ARG A 93 -17.50 -1.44 6.19
C ARG A 93 -16.89 -2.05 4.94
N GLU A 94 -17.12 -1.45 3.77
CA GLU A 94 -16.62 -1.98 2.50
C GLU A 94 -15.09 -1.84 2.39
N GLY A 95 -14.51 -0.76 2.94
CA GLY A 95 -13.06 -0.63 3.07
C GLY A 95 -12.46 -1.73 3.93
N THR A 96 -13.00 -1.96 5.13
CA THR A 96 -12.57 -3.07 6.00
C THR A 96 -12.76 -4.43 5.34
N ALA A 97 -13.86 -4.62 4.60
CA ALA A 97 -14.12 -5.87 3.89
C ALA A 97 -13.12 -6.11 2.72
N LEU A 98 -12.68 -5.04 2.04
CA LEU A 98 -11.62 -5.13 1.03
C LEU A 98 -10.29 -5.53 1.66
N TRP A 99 -9.89 -4.89 2.78
CA TRP A 99 -8.68 -5.26 3.53
C TRP A 99 -8.70 -6.74 3.92
N LYS A 100 -9.78 -7.20 4.56
CA LYS A 100 -9.94 -8.60 4.97
C LYS A 100 -9.89 -9.57 3.80
N ALA A 101 -10.47 -9.21 2.66
CA ALA A 101 -10.40 -10.03 1.45
C ALA A 101 -8.96 -10.11 0.91
N ALA A 102 -8.20 -9.01 0.94
CA ALA A 102 -6.79 -8.99 0.53
C ALA A 102 -5.91 -9.83 1.45
N VAL A 103 -6.09 -9.72 2.77
CA VAL A 103 -5.37 -10.55 3.75
C VAL A 103 -5.72 -12.03 3.57
N ALA A 104 -7.00 -12.37 3.47
CA ALA A 104 -7.44 -13.76 3.27
C ALA A 104 -6.89 -14.36 1.96
N ARG A 105 -6.87 -13.57 0.88
CA ARG A 105 -6.25 -13.96 -0.39
C ARG A 105 -4.74 -14.19 -0.22
N ALA A 106 -4.03 -13.24 0.38
CA ALA A 106 -2.60 -13.33 0.57
C ALA A 106 -2.19 -14.56 1.39
N GLN A 107 -2.99 -14.87 2.40
CA GLN A 107 -2.73 -15.95 3.35
C GLN A 107 -3.39 -17.28 2.98
N SER A 108 -3.99 -17.37 1.79
CA SER A 108 -4.69 -18.55 1.30
C SER A 108 -3.77 -19.78 1.24
N THR A 109 -4.23 -20.89 1.81
CA THR A 109 -3.56 -22.21 1.68
C THR A 109 -4.08 -23.01 0.50
N THR A 110 -5.14 -22.54 -0.17
CA THR A 110 -5.66 -23.15 -1.40
C THR A 110 -4.99 -22.52 -2.62
N PRO A 111 -4.65 -23.30 -3.66
CA PRO A 111 -4.11 -22.76 -4.91
C PRO A 111 -5.02 -21.66 -5.49
N LEU A 112 -4.40 -20.54 -5.88
CA LEU A 112 -5.07 -19.42 -6.54
C LEU A 112 -4.60 -19.33 -7.99
N ALA A 113 -5.44 -18.78 -8.86
CA ALA A 113 -5.09 -18.56 -10.27
C ALA A 113 -4.01 -17.47 -10.46
N HIS A 114 -3.92 -16.54 -9.51
CA HIS A 114 -2.95 -15.45 -9.50
C HIS A 114 -2.13 -15.48 -8.20
N ASP A 115 -0.89 -15.00 -8.22
CA ASP A 115 0.03 -15.11 -7.07
C ASP A 115 -0.55 -14.48 -5.79
N ALA A 116 -0.64 -15.28 -4.73
CA ALA A 116 -1.12 -14.85 -3.42
C ALA A 116 -0.28 -13.71 -2.84
N TYR A 117 1.00 -13.63 -3.16
CA TYR A 117 1.91 -12.61 -2.62
C TYR A 117 1.80 -11.27 -3.34
N ASP A 118 0.93 -11.14 -4.35
CA ASP A 118 0.73 -9.89 -5.06
C ASP A 118 -0.01 -8.84 -4.24
N ASP A 119 0.66 -7.73 -3.96
CA ASP A 119 0.16 -6.56 -3.23
C ASP A 119 -0.63 -5.59 -4.12
N ARG A 120 -0.33 -5.58 -5.42
CA ARG A 120 -0.89 -4.63 -6.38
C ARG A 120 -2.42 -4.66 -6.47
N PRO A 121 -3.11 -5.83 -6.42
CA PRO A 121 -4.56 -5.86 -6.54
C PRO A 121 -5.31 -5.07 -5.46
N LEU A 122 -4.80 -5.04 -4.22
CA LEU A 122 -5.39 -4.23 -3.16
C LEU A 122 -5.27 -2.74 -3.47
N TYR A 123 -4.07 -2.29 -3.89
CA TYR A 123 -3.81 -0.91 -4.27
C TYR A 123 -4.75 -0.46 -5.41
N TRP A 124 -4.82 -1.22 -6.50
CA TRP A 124 -5.64 -0.87 -7.65
C TRP A 124 -7.14 -0.96 -7.36
N ALA A 125 -7.60 -1.92 -6.55
CA ALA A 125 -9.00 -1.96 -6.12
C ALA A 125 -9.34 -0.73 -5.26
N ARG A 126 -8.43 -0.30 -4.37
CA ARG A 126 -8.61 0.90 -3.57
C ARG A 126 -8.79 2.14 -4.46
N LEU A 127 -7.93 2.31 -5.47
CA LEU A 127 -8.04 3.44 -6.40
C LEU A 127 -9.34 3.45 -7.22
N GLN A 128 -9.81 2.30 -7.72
CA GLN A 128 -11.11 2.22 -8.40
C GLN A 128 -12.25 2.68 -7.49
N LEU A 129 -12.20 2.30 -6.22
CA LEU A 129 -13.25 2.59 -5.24
C LEU A 129 -13.20 4.03 -4.72
N THR A 130 -12.01 4.60 -4.51
CA THR A 130 -11.86 6.02 -4.16
C THR A 130 -12.23 6.93 -5.33
N SER A 131 -11.89 6.54 -6.57
CA SER A 131 -12.32 7.23 -7.79
C SER A 131 -13.86 7.26 -7.88
N ALA A 132 -14.52 6.12 -7.67
CA ALA A 132 -15.98 6.05 -7.62
C ALA A 132 -16.56 6.98 -6.52
N LEU A 133 -15.97 7.01 -5.33
CA LEU A 133 -16.39 7.93 -4.26
C LEU A 133 -16.19 9.41 -4.60
N ARG A 134 -15.14 9.76 -5.35
CA ARG A 134 -14.92 11.15 -5.79
C ARG A 134 -15.93 11.59 -6.83
N GLN A 135 -16.27 10.70 -7.76
CA GLN A 135 -17.19 10.98 -8.85
C GLN A 135 -18.66 10.79 -8.44
N TRP A 136 -18.95 10.16 -7.31
CA TRP A 136 -20.33 9.88 -6.89
C TRP A 136 -21.18 11.15 -6.67
N LYS A 137 -22.36 11.22 -7.29
CA LYS A 137 -23.39 12.25 -7.12
C LYS A 137 -24.53 11.72 -6.22
N PRO A 138 -24.45 11.89 -4.89
CA PRO A 138 -25.54 11.51 -4.00
C PRO A 138 -26.82 12.32 -4.25
N ARG A 139 -27.96 11.76 -3.82
CA ARG A 139 -29.26 12.47 -3.79
C ARG A 139 -29.41 13.47 -2.64
N PHE A 140 -28.36 13.66 -1.85
CA PHE A 140 -28.28 14.62 -0.75
C PHE A 140 -27.10 15.57 -0.98
N ALA A 141 -27.13 16.74 -0.33
CA ALA A 141 -26.02 17.69 -0.42
C ALA A 141 -24.76 17.09 0.22
N LEU A 142 -23.69 16.96 -0.58
CA LEU A 142 -22.39 16.49 -0.12
C LEU A 142 -21.34 17.56 -0.46
N SER A 143 -20.80 18.20 0.57
CA SER A 143 -19.74 19.20 0.40
C SER A 143 -18.43 18.54 -0.08
N PRO A 144 -17.52 19.27 -0.73
CA PRO A 144 -16.19 18.75 -1.06
C PRO A 144 -15.42 18.22 0.17
N GLY A 145 -15.54 18.89 1.32
CA GLY A 145 -14.89 18.46 2.56
C GLY A 145 -15.47 17.16 3.12
N ASP A 146 -16.80 16.99 3.08
CA ASP A 146 -17.42 15.74 3.53
C ASP A 146 -17.15 14.59 2.57
N ARG A 147 -17.05 14.86 1.26
CA ARG A 147 -16.59 13.89 0.27
C ARG A 147 -15.15 13.44 0.56
N ALA A 148 -14.24 14.38 0.83
CA ALA A 148 -12.86 14.04 1.20
C ALA A 148 -12.81 13.16 2.46
N LYS A 149 -13.63 13.44 3.48
CA LYS A 149 -13.76 12.58 4.67
C LYS A 149 -14.31 11.19 4.36
N LEU A 150 -15.24 11.05 3.42
CA LEU A 150 -15.74 9.74 2.98
C LEU A 150 -14.64 8.93 2.27
N VAL A 151 -13.88 9.58 1.38
CA VAL A 151 -12.75 8.97 0.68
C VAL A 151 -11.68 8.54 1.69
N GLN A 152 -11.28 9.42 2.61
CA GLN A 152 -10.30 9.10 3.66
C GLN A 152 -10.78 7.93 4.54
N ARG A 153 -12.06 7.93 4.96
CA ARG A 153 -12.62 6.84 5.77
C ARG A 153 -12.56 5.50 5.05
N PHE A 154 -12.88 5.46 3.76
CA PHE A 154 -12.73 4.25 2.95
C PHE A 154 -11.26 3.84 2.83
N ASP A 155 -10.41 4.78 2.45
CA ASP A 155 -8.98 4.60 2.24
C ASP A 155 -8.32 3.99 3.48
N TRP A 156 -8.46 4.63 4.65
CA TRP A 156 -7.93 4.14 5.92
C TRP A 156 -8.48 2.76 6.29
N ALA A 157 -9.79 2.52 6.15
CA ALA A 157 -10.38 1.23 6.44
C ALA A 157 -9.82 0.10 5.54
N SER A 158 -9.57 0.40 4.26
CA SER A 158 -9.00 -0.53 3.28
C SER A 158 -7.48 -0.72 3.38
N ARG A 159 -6.82 0.00 4.29
CA ARG A 159 -5.38 -0.12 4.61
C ARG A 159 -5.11 -0.96 5.85
N GLY A 160 -6.15 -1.42 6.54
CA GLY A 160 -6.04 -2.16 7.80
C GLY A 160 -6.15 -1.30 9.06
N LEU A 161 -6.25 0.04 8.95
CA LEU A 161 -6.27 0.93 10.12
C LEU A 161 -7.47 0.72 11.06
N SER A 162 -8.55 0.11 10.55
CA SER A 162 -9.77 -0.20 11.32
C SER A 162 -9.81 -1.63 11.87
N ASP A 163 -8.79 -2.46 11.63
CA ASP A 163 -8.74 -3.88 11.98
C ASP A 163 -7.41 -4.20 12.68
N THR A 164 -7.12 -3.51 13.79
CA THR A 164 -5.81 -3.51 14.47
C THR A 164 -5.86 -4.06 15.90
N ALA A 165 -6.89 -4.86 16.21
CA ALA A 165 -7.11 -5.35 17.55
C ALA A 165 -6.15 -6.52 17.89
N PHE A 166 -5.30 -6.35 18.88
CA PHE A 166 -4.51 -7.44 19.43
C PHE A 166 -5.35 -8.33 20.35
N PRO A 167 -5.05 -9.64 20.44
CA PRO A 167 -5.70 -10.50 21.40
C PRO A 167 -5.36 -10.09 22.83
N THR A 168 -6.34 -10.25 23.73
CA THR A 168 -6.20 -9.99 25.17
C THR A 168 -5.55 -11.16 25.92
N THR A 169 -5.30 -12.28 25.24
CA THR A 169 -4.66 -13.46 25.81
C THR A 169 -3.30 -13.11 26.43
N PRO A 170 -3.04 -13.50 27.68
CA PRO A 170 -1.73 -13.32 28.30
C PRO A 170 -0.63 -14.11 27.59
N GLY A 171 0.64 -13.68 27.72
CA GLY A 171 1.81 -14.44 27.25
C GLY A 171 2.05 -14.42 25.75
N VAL A 172 1.36 -13.55 24.99
CA VAL A 172 1.65 -13.28 23.57
C VAL A 172 2.41 -11.97 23.43
N ARG A 173 3.43 -11.96 22.57
CA ARG A 173 4.07 -10.71 22.11
C ARG A 173 3.22 -10.09 21.00
N ARG A 174 3.08 -8.78 21.00
CA ARG A 174 2.24 -8.00 20.08
C ARG A 174 3.12 -7.09 19.24
N ILE A 175 3.10 -7.25 17.92
CA ILE A 175 3.90 -6.43 17.01
C ILE A 175 2.97 -5.72 16.03
N ALA A 176 3.05 -4.40 16.00
CA ALA A 176 2.37 -3.58 15.01
C ALA A 176 3.33 -3.33 13.83
N VAL A 177 2.86 -3.61 12.62
CA VAL A 177 3.69 -3.61 11.42
C VAL A 177 3.07 -2.74 10.33
N THR A 178 3.87 -1.98 9.59
CA THR A 178 3.39 -1.33 8.36
C THR A 178 4.25 -1.68 7.17
N GLY A 179 3.59 -1.92 6.03
CA GLY A 179 4.19 -1.89 4.70
C GLY A 179 3.79 -0.62 3.94
N PHE A 180 4.04 -0.60 2.63
CA PHE A 180 3.69 0.52 1.75
C PHE A 180 3.03 0.05 0.46
N ASP A 181 2.19 0.92 -0.10
CA ASP A 181 1.66 0.77 -1.45
C ASP A 181 2.79 0.75 -2.52
N PRO A 182 2.52 0.23 -3.74
CA PRO A 182 3.35 0.47 -4.91
C PRO A 182 3.59 1.96 -5.20
N PHE A 183 4.73 2.28 -5.82
CA PHE A 183 5.13 3.66 -6.15
C PHE A 183 5.92 3.74 -7.46
N GLN A 184 6.20 4.96 -7.95
CA GLN A 184 6.90 5.18 -9.23
C GLN A 184 6.18 4.48 -10.41
N LEU A 185 4.86 4.65 -10.49
CA LEU A 185 3.96 3.87 -11.37
C LEU A 185 3.80 4.44 -12.78
N THR A 186 4.81 5.11 -13.33
CA THR A 186 4.73 5.75 -14.65
C THR A 186 5.23 4.86 -15.79
N GLY A 187 4.56 4.93 -16.93
CA GLY A 187 4.90 4.13 -18.11
C GLY A 187 4.84 2.62 -17.82
N THR A 188 5.86 1.88 -18.22
CA THR A 188 5.92 0.42 -17.96
C THR A 188 6.06 0.07 -16.47
N ASN A 189 6.35 1.04 -15.60
CA ASN A 189 6.39 0.82 -14.15
C ASN A 189 5.01 0.80 -13.51
N VAL A 190 3.92 1.06 -14.23
CA VAL A 190 2.55 0.93 -13.68
C VAL A 190 2.29 -0.47 -13.10
N ARG A 191 3.02 -1.50 -13.57
CA ARG A 191 2.95 -2.87 -13.03
C ARG A 191 3.85 -3.13 -11.82
N ARG A 192 4.60 -2.13 -11.31
CA ARG A 192 5.53 -2.32 -10.19
C ARG A 192 4.79 -2.79 -8.95
N ALA A 193 5.39 -3.75 -8.23
CA ALA A 193 4.92 -4.23 -6.93
C ALA A 193 5.79 -3.67 -5.80
N ASN A 194 5.27 -3.69 -4.58
CA ASN A 194 6.03 -3.36 -3.38
C ASN A 194 6.05 -4.56 -2.40
N PRO A 195 7.20 -5.22 -2.20
CA PRO A 195 7.30 -6.35 -1.29
C PRO A 195 7.01 -5.97 0.17
N ALA A 196 7.09 -4.70 0.55
CA ALA A 196 6.66 -4.23 1.87
C ALA A 196 5.14 -4.35 2.05
N GLY A 197 4.35 -3.99 1.04
CA GLY A 197 2.90 -4.19 1.03
C GLY A 197 2.53 -5.67 1.03
N ALA A 198 3.24 -6.48 0.24
CA ALA A 198 3.07 -7.94 0.22
C ALA A 198 3.34 -8.55 1.60
N ALA A 199 4.42 -8.15 2.27
CA ALA A 199 4.75 -8.61 3.61
C ALA A 199 3.68 -8.21 4.65
N ALA A 200 3.16 -6.98 4.60
CA ALA A 200 2.10 -6.54 5.50
C ALA A 200 0.85 -7.43 5.37
N LEU A 201 0.42 -7.77 4.15
CA LEU A 201 -0.70 -8.67 3.92
C LEU A 201 -0.43 -10.11 4.42
N GLN A 202 0.80 -10.59 4.30
CA GLN A 202 1.19 -11.90 4.83
C GLN A 202 1.24 -11.95 6.36
N LEU A 203 1.43 -10.80 7.02
CA LEU A 203 1.59 -10.67 8.47
C LEU A 203 0.30 -10.36 9.21
N ASP A 204 -0.65 -9.65 8.59
CA ASP A 204 -1.83 -9.19 9.32
C ASP A 204 -2.62 -10.32 9.98
N GLY A 205 -2.99 -10.15 11.25
CA GLY A 205 -3.72 -11.14 12.04
C GLY A 205 -2.97 -12.46 12.30
N ARG A 206 -1.71 -12.62 11.86
CA ARG A 206 -0.97 -13.86 12.05
C ARG A 206 -0.57 -14.05 13.52
N GLU A 207 -0.71 -15.28 13.98
CA GLU A 207 -0.04 -15.79 15.16
C GLU A 207 1.12 -16.69 14.73
N ILE A 208 2.35 -16.33 15.13
CA ILE A 208 3.56 -17.09 14.87
C ILE A 208 4.01 -17.73 16.17
N THR A 209 4.20 -19.06 16.17
CA THR A 209 4.81 -19.78 17.30
C THR A 209 6.32 -19.69 17.18
N THR A 210 6.99 -19.14 18.20
CA THR A 210 8.45 -19.11 18.31
C THR A 210 8.91 -19.97 19.49
N PRO A 211 10.21 -20.31 19.60
CA PRO A 211 10.73 -21.04 20.77
C PRO A 211 10.52 -20.33 22.12
N THR A 212 10.28 -19.01 22.11
CA THR A 212 10.13 -18.17 23.31
C THR A 212 8.68 -17.75 23.59
N GLY A 213 7.73 -18.15 22.74
CA GLY A 213 6.32 -17.83 22.92
C GLY A 213 5.61 -17.51 21.61
N LYS A 214 4.35 -17.10 21.71
CA LYS A 214 3.56 -16.69 20.55
C LYS A 214 3.78 -15.21 20.25
N VAL A 215 3.83 -14.87 18.98
CA VAL A 215 3.84 -13.49 18.47
C VAL A 215 2.58 -13.28 17.66
N VAL A 216 1.86 -12.21 17.94
CA VAL A 216 0.68 -11.81 17.18
C VAL A 216 0.97 -10.49 16.49
N LEU A 217 0.60 -10.45 15.22
CA LEU A 217 0.89 -9.36 14.30
C LEU A 217 -0.41 -8.66 13.93
N GLN A 218 -0.36 -7.33 13.90
CA GLN A 218 -1.39 -6.50 13.29
C GLN A 218 -0.67 -5.61 12.29
N ALA A 219 -1.17 -5.57 11.06
CA ALA A 219 -0.49 -4.87 9.98
C ALA A 219 -1.38 -3.87 9.27
N ALA A 220 -0.74 -2.87 8.66
CA ALA A 220 -1.38 -1.95 7.73
C ALA A 220 -0.47 -1.64 6.54
N VAL A 221 -1.06 -1.05 5.49
CA VAL A 221 -0.33 -0.54 4.33
C VAL A 221 -0.43 0.98 4.25
N LEU A 222 0.70 1.66 4.38
CA LEU A 222 0.79 3.12 4.31
C LEU A 222 0.73 3.61 2.86
N PRO A 223 0.10 4.78 2.62
CA PRO A 223 0.14 5.42 1.31
C PRO A 223 1.55 5.92 1.01
N VAL A 224 1.89 5.98 -0.28
CA VAL A 224 3.07 6.73 -0.73
C VAL A 224 2.61 8.14 -1.11
N LEU A 225 2.13 8.88 -0.09
CA LEU A 225 1.57 10.24 -0.21
C LEU A 225 2.00 11.12 0.98
N TRP A 226 2.56 12.31 0.70
CA TRP A 226 2.92 13.29 1.73
C TRP A 226 1.69 13.77 2.50
N GLY A 227 0.61 14.09 1.79
CA GLY A 227 -0.64 14.53 2.41
C GLY A 227 -1.24 13.50 3.37
N GLY A 228 -1.14 12.21 3.05
CA GLY A 228 -1.61 11.14 3.95
C GLY A 228 -0.79 11.06 5.24
N PHE A 229 0.51 11.35 5.18
CA PHE A 229 1.39 11.44 6.35
C PHE A 229 1.08 12.69 7.19
N ASP A 230 0.78 13.81 6.55
CA ASP A 230 0.38 15.06 7.23
C ASP A 230 -0.99 14.93 7.91
N GLU A 231 -1.90 14.14 7.33
CA GLU A 231 -3.16 13.75 7.95
C GLU A 231 -3.00 12.79 9.14
N GLY A 232 -1.79 12.28 9.39
CA GLY A 232 -1.47 11.45 10.55
C GLY A 232 -1.79 9.97 10.40
N VAL A 233 -1.71 9.41 9.17
CA VAL A 233 -1.98 7.97 8.92
C VAL A 233 -1.07 7.04 9.74
N VAL A 234 0.20 7.42 9.94
CA VAL A 234 1.18 6.65 10.72
C VAL A 234 0.80 6.68 12.20
N GLU A 235 0.52 7.87 12.72
CA GLU A 235 0.13 8.09 14.10
C GLU A 235 -1.22 7.42 14.42
N GLN A 236 -2.17 7.44 13.48
CA GLN A 236 -3.44 6.74 13.63
C GLN A 236 -3.25 5.24 13.82
N PHE A 237 -2.44 4.59 12.99
CA PHE A 237 -2.20 3.15 13.10
C PHE A 237 -1.43 2.81 14.39
N TYR A 238 -0.23 3.38 14.56
CA TYR A 238 0.64 3.05 15.68
C TYR A 238 0.12 3.56 17.02
N GLY A 239 -0.60 4.67 17.04
CA GLY A 239 -1.22 5.20 18.26
C GLY A 239 -2.39 4.34 18.74
N THR A 240 -3.20 3.83 17.81
CA THR A 240 -4.24 2.84 18.11
C THR A 240 -3.63 1.53 18.62
N ALA A 241 -2.52 1.08 18.02
CA ALA A 241 -1.78 -0.07 18.52
C ALA A 241 -1.22 0.21 19.92
N LEU A 242 -0.65 1.39 20.16
CA LEU A 242 -0.01 1.75 21.43
C LEU A 242 -0.98 1.69 22.61
N ALA A 243 -2.23 2.11 22.40
CA ALA A 243 -3.30 2.01 23.41
C ALA A 243 -3.54 0.55 23.87
N GLN A 244 -3.14 -0.42 23.07
CA GLN A 244 -3.24 -1.86 23.34
C GLN A 244 -1.92 -2.47 23.88
N LYS A 245 -0.95 -1.62 24.24
CA LYS A 245 0.35 -1.99 24.84
C LYS A 245 1.10 -3.06 24.01
N PRO A 246 1.51 -2.73 22.78
CA PRO A 246 2.29 -3.61 21.93
C PRO A 246 3.71 -3.74 22.48
N ASP A 247 4.43 -4.77 22.06
CA ASP A 247 5.84 -4.98 22.41
C ASP A 247 6.78 -4.35 21.40
N ALA A 248 6.36 -4.22 20.12
CA ALA A 248 7.19 -3.60 19.09
C ALA A 248 6.39 -2.92 17.96
N PHE A 249 7.04 -1.91 17.37
CA PHE A 249 6.69 -1.28 16.10
C PHE A 249 7.75 -1.61 15.04
N VAL A 250 7.30 -2.14 13.90
CA VAL A 250 8.19 -2.37 12.75
C VAL A 250 7.59 -1.70 11.53
N THR A 251 8.30 -0.73 10.97
CA THR A 251 7.98 -0.16 9.66
C THR A 251 8.81 -0.88 8.59
N ILE A 252 8.22 -1.20 7.45
CA ILE A 252 8.87 -1.96 6.37
C ILE A 252 8.77 -1.16 5.08
N SER A 253 9.86 -1.06 4.33
CA SER A 253 9.87 -0.42 3.01
C SER A 253 10.82 -1.14 2.07
N GLN A 254 10.67 -0.90 0.77
CA GLN A 254 11.65 -1.39 -0.21
C GLN A 254 12.91 -0.52 -0.17
N GLY A 255 14.07 -1.15 -0.01
CA GLY A 255 15.36 -0.48 0.13
C GLY A 255 16.23 -0.59 -1.13
N ARG A 256 17.35 -1.31 -1.01
CA ARG A 256 18.37 -1.42 -2.06
C ARG A 256 18.52 -2.87 -2.57
N PRO A 257 19.22 -3.12 -3.68
CA PRO A 257 19.34 -4.47 -4.22
C PRO A 257 20.02 -5.46 -3.26
N GLY A 258 19.47 -6.68 -3.18
CA GLY A 258 20.17 -7.88 -2.70
C GLY A 258 20.34 -8.07 -1.19
N ARG A 259 19.82 -7.17 -0.32
CA ARG A 259 19.91 -7.35 1.14
C ARG A 259 18.79 -6.65 1.91
N PHE A 260 18.58 -7.08 3.14
CA PHE A 260 17.80 -6.36 4.14
C PHE A 260 18.70 -5.39 4.93
N ASP A 261 18.22 -4.18 5.15
CA ASP A 261 18.86 -3.19 6.01
C ASP A 261 17.95 -2.90 7.22
N ILE A 262 18.46 -3.11 8.42
CA ILE A 262 17.85 -2.60 9.66
C ILE A 262 18.39 -1.19 9.85
N GLU A 263 17.51 -0.19 9.79
CA GLU A 263 17.96 1.20 9.82
C GLU A 263 18.26 1.64 11.25
N ARG A 264 19.46 2.16 11.48
CA ARG A 264 19.86 2.67 12.79
C ARG A 264 19.15 3.99 13.11
N TRP A 265 19.12 4.91 12.15
CA TRP A 265 18.67 6.29 12.37
C TRP A 265 17.45 6.64 11.52
N ALA A 266 16.39 7.11 12.17
CA ALA A 266 15.34 7.88 11.53
C ALA A 266 15.66 9.37 11.63
N ALA A 267 15.40 10.14 10.58
CA ALA A 267 15.68 11.57 10.51
C ALA A 267 14.41 12.41 10.37
N ARG A 268 14.39 13.60 10.96
CA ARG A 268 13.30 14.58 10.86
C ARG A 268 13.38 15.42 9.56
N TRP A 269 13.50 14.79 8.39
CA TRP A 269 13.63 15.53 7.12
C TRP A 269 12.91 14.88 5.94
N ARG A 270 12.40 15.72 5.03
CA ARG A 270 11.86 15.39 3.70
C ARG A 270 12.78 15.93 2.61
N GLY A 271 13.17 15.07 1.69
CA GLY A 271 14.15 15.34 0.62
C GLY A 271 13.62 15.98 -0.66
N GLY A 272 12.29 16.10 -0.82
CA GLY A 272 11.69 16.68 -2.03
C GLY A 272 11.33 15.70 -3.14
N PHE A 273 11.52 14.38 -2.97
CA PHE A 273 11.08 13.42 -3.99
C PHE A 273 9.54 13.39 -4.11
N ALA A 274 9.03 13.33 -5.34
CA ALA A 274 7.61 13.35 -5.62
C ALA A 274 6.90 12.08 -5.14
N ASP A 275 5.73 12.24 -4.52
CA ASP A 275 4.88 11.15 -4.08
C ASP A 275 4.05 10.57 -5.24
N ASN A 276 3.17 9.60 -4.97
CA ASN A 276 2.37 9.01 -6.02
C ASN A 276 1.37 9.99 -6.67
N ASN A 277 1.07 11.14 -6.06
CA ASN A 277 0.27 12.19 -6.67
C ASN A 277 1.14 13.28 -7.35
N ASP A 278 2.41 12.99 -7.58
CA ASP A 278 3.42 13.90 -8.11
C ASP A 278 3.62 15.16 -7.23
N VAL A 279 3.32 15.05 -5.93
CA VAL A 279 3.54 16.14 -4.96
C VAL A 279 4.92 16.01 -4.37
N GLU A 280 5.69 17.08 -4.40
CA GLU A 280 6.99 17.18 -3.72
C GLU A 280 6.82 17.85 -2.35
N SER A 281 7.61 17.42 -1.36
CA SER A 281 7.67 18.07 -0.06
C SER A 281 9.12 18.08 0.44
N PHE A 282 9.60 19.25 0.86
CA PHE A 282 10.96 19.46 1.34
C PHE A 282 10.97 20.20 2.67
N GLY A 283 11.89 19.83 3.56
CA GLY A 283 12.06 20.46 4.87
C GLY A 283 11.83 19.50 6.04
N SER A 284 11.71 20.03 7.25
CA SER A 284 11.48 19.21 8.44
C SER A 284 10.15 18.45 8.37
N VAL A 285 10.14 17.23 8.92
CA VAL A 285 8.91 16.42 9.02
C VAL A 285 7.83 17.18 9.79
N PRO A 286 6.65 17.44 9.19
CA PRO A 286 5.56 18.13 9.87
C PRO A 286 4.99 17.35 11.05
N ASP A 287 4.33 18.09 11.93
CA ASP A 287 3.60 17.53 13.07
C ASP A 287 2.24 16.99 12.62
N ALA A 288 1.87 15.79 13.08
CA ALA A 288 0.50 15.27 12.91
C ALA A 288 -0.39 15.77 14.06
N ALA A 289 -1.43 16.52 13.73
CA ALA A 289 -2.35 17.08 14.71
C ALA A 289 -3.02 15.99 15.57
N GLY A 290 -3.17 16.24 16.87
CA GLY A 290 -3.86 15.35 17.81
C GLY A 290 -2.99 14.26 18.45
N TRP A 291 -1.70 14.19 18.11
CA TRP A 291 -0.74 13.22 18.66
C TRP A 291 0.43 13.92 19.35
N PRO A 292 1.16 13.28 20.29
CA PRO A 292 2.39 13.81 20.84
C PRO A 292 3.48 14.00 19.77
N GLN A 293 4.13 15.16 19.74
CA GLN A 293 5.11 15.54 18.71
C GLN A 293 6.43 16.05 19.32
N PRO A 294 7.20 15.21 20.05
CA PRO A 294 8.58 15.58 20.35
C PRO A 294 9.37 15.72 19.05
N ASP A 295 10.39 16.55 19.02
CA ASP A 295 11.08 16.99 17.81
C ASP A 295 12.57 16.63 17.75
N PRO A 296 13.00 15.42 18.15
CA PRO A 296 14.41 15.04 18.01
C PRO A 296 14.78 15.01 16.52
N GLU A 297 15.97 15.49 16.17
CA GLU A 297 16.44 15.49 14.78
C GLU A 297 16.69 14.05 14.28
N PHE A 298 17.22 13.20 15.15
CA PHE A 298 17.41 11.77 14.88
C PHE A 298 16.80 10.91 15.99
N ILE A 299 16.25 9.76 15.60
CA ILE A 299 15.77 8.73 16.53
C ILE A 299 16.47 7.41 16.22
N GLU A 300 17.12 6.83 17.22
CA GLU A 300 17.79 5.53 17.09
C GLU A 300 16.78 4.38 17.14
N THR A 301 17.02 3.35 16.34
CA THR A 301 16.30 2.08 16.42
C THR A 301 16.50 1.42 17.78
N SER A 302 15.43 0.79 18.27
CA SER A 302 15.45 -0.07 19.44
C SER A 302 15.12 -1.53 19.08
N LEU A 303 15.02 -1.86 17.79
CA LEU A 303 14.88 -3.24 17.35
C LEU A 303 16.11 -4.07 17.79
N PRO A 304 15.95 -5.38 18.07
CA PRO A 304 17.05 -6.24 18.47
C PRO A 304 17.91 -6.63 17.25
N PHE A 305 18.53 -5.64 16.61
CA PHE A 305 19.14 -5.77 15.30
C PHE A 305 20.18 -6.88 15.24
N GLN A 306 20.98 -7.06 16.30
CA GLN A 306 21.99 -8.12 16.34
C GLN A 306 21.34 -9.50 16.33
N LYS A 307 20.25 -9.70 17.08
CA LYS A 307 19.49 -10.97 17.04
C LYS A 307 18.87 -11.21 15.67
N MET A 308 18.36 -10.16 15.03
CA MET A 308 17.78 -10.26 13.68
C MET A 308 18.83 -10.64 12.63
N ILE A 309 20.06 -10.11 12.74
CA ILE A 309 21.20 -10.47 11.89
C ILE A 309 21.63 -11.92 12.16
N ASP A 310 21.82 -12.27 13.44
CA ASP A 310 22.31 -13.59 13.86
C ASP A 310 21.30 -14.71 13.64
N ALA A 311 20.01 -14.38 13.46
CA ALA A 311 18.96 -15.35 13.19
C ALA A 311 19.18 -16.13 11.87
N GLY A 312 20.05 -15.64 10.97
CA GLY A 312 20.39 -16.36 9.74
C GLY A 312 19.19 -16.59 8.83
N THR A 313 18.21 -15.68 8.86
CA THR A 313 17.06 -15.72 7.95
C THR A 313 17.57 -15.59 6.51
N GLY A 314 17.05 -16.37 5.58
CA GLY A 314 17.45 -16.35 4.18
C GLY A 314 16.23 -16.20 3.24
N PRO A 315 16.48 -15.97 1.94
CA PRO A 315 17.76 -16.15 1.24
C PRO A 315 18.69 -14.94 1.20
N PHE A 316 18.24 -13.75 1.62
CA PHE A 316 19.02 -12.51 1.54
C PHE A 316 19.82 -12.24 2.82
N THR A 317 20.93 -11.52 2.71
CA THR A 317 21.68 -11.08 3.89
C THR A 317 20.95 -9.98 4.65
N VAL A 318 21.25 -9.84 5.93
CA VAL A 318 20.66 -8.84 6.83
C VAL A 318 21.80 -8.03 7.45
N ALA A 319 21.71 -6.71 7.39
CA ALA A 319 22.74 -5.81 7.91
C ALA A 319 22.13 -4.66 8.73
N LEU A 320 22.90 -4.12 9.68
CA LEU A 320 22.58 -2.84 10.30
C LEU A 320 23.10 -1.72 9.40
N ASN A 321 22.22 -0.87 8.90
CA ASN A 321 22.60 0.34 8.20
C ASN A 321 22.78 1.50 9.20
N ARG A 322 24.03 1.89 9.39
CA ARG A 322 24.43 2.96 10.33
C ARG A 322 24.47 4.35 9.70
N GLY A 323 24.25 4.45 8.39
CA GLY A 323 24.35 5.70 7.65
C GLY A 323 23.33 6.74 8.11
N PHE A 324 23.75 7.99 8.14
CA PHE A 324 22.89 9.16 8.30
C PHE A 324 23.58 10.38 7.68
N CYS A 325 22.82 11.43 7.37
CA CYS A 325 23.36 12.72 6.96
C CYS A 325 22.74 13.85 7.79
N GLU A 326 23.54 14.83 8.16
CA GLU A 326 23.11 16.06 8.85
C GLU A 326 23.47 17.28 8.01
N TRP A 327 22.67 18.34 8.09
CA TRP A 327 22.97 19.59 7.40
C TRP A 327 24.14 20.30 8.08
N VAL A 328 25.13 20.72 7.28
CA VAL A 328 26.14 21.73 7.66
C VAL A 328 25.55 23.11 7.44
N PHE A 329 25.00 23.32 6.25
CA PHE A 329 24.18 24.47 5.90
C PHE A 329 22.91 23.92 5.26
N VAL A 330 21.77 24.20 5.91
CA VAL A 330 20.47 23.64 5.50
C VAL A 330 20.17 24.02 4.05
N GLY A 331 19.93 23.01 3.22
CA GLY A 331 19.61 23.17 1.81
C GLY A 331 20.82 23.32 0.86
N SER A 332 22.06 23.35 1.36
CA SER A 332 23.24 23.52 0.49
C SER A 332 24.40 22.56 0.76
N GLU A 333 24.62 22.11 2.00
CA GLU A 333 25.75 21.24 2.33
C GLU A 333 25.39 20.23 3.42
N GLN A 334 25.66 18.94 3.14
CA GLN A 334 25.40 17.82 4.06
C GLN A 334 26.72 17.15 4.50
N SER A 335 26.73 16.63 5.72
CA SER A 335 27.77 15.71 6.22
C SER A 335 27.15 14.34 6.45
N CYS A 336 27.58 13.35 5.67
CA CYS A 336 27.09 11.96 5.77
C CYS A 336 28.11 11.07 6.47
N ARG A 337 27.68 10.36 7.53
CA ARG A 337 28.55 9.59 8.43
C ARG A 337 27.88 8.31 8.91
N THR A 338 28.61 7.51 9.70
CA THR A 338 28.16 6.21 10.25
C THR A 338 28.42 6.05 11.76
N ASP A 339 28.93 7.10 12.40
CA ASP A 339 29.17 7.21 13.83
C ASP A 339 27.90 7.71 14.55
N GLU A 340 28.00 8.79 15.33
CA GLU A 340 26.89 9.37 16.09
C GLU A 340 26.48 10.75 15.53
N PRO A 341 25.18 11.06 15.47
CA PRO A 341 24.69 12.39 15.14
C PRO A 341 25.28 13.47 16.05
N THR A 342 25.59 14.64 15.48
CA THR A 342 26.09 15.76 16.29
C THR A 342 24.92 16.38 17.07
N PRO A 343 25.00 16.52 18.41
CA PRO A 343 23.94 17.13 19.20
C PRO A 343 23.56 18.53 18.68
N GLY A 344 22.27 18.75 18.42
CA GLY A 344 21.72 20.03 17.95
C GLY A 344 21.87 20.31 16.45
N ARG A 345 22.46 19.40 15.66
CA ARG A 345 22.49 19.53 14.20
C ARG A 345 21.19 19.05 13.57
N VAL A 346 20.73 19.80 12.56
CA VAL A 346 19.52 19.48 11.80
C VAL A 346 19.76 18.23 10.97
N ALA A 347 18.84 17.28 11.04
CA ALA A 347 18.90 16.08 10.24
C ALA A 347 18.65 16.37 8.76
N ALA A 348 19.35 15.66 7.88
CA ALA A 348 19.15 15.73 6.44
C ALA A 348 18.59 14.41 5.90
N SER A 349 19.10 13.26 6.39
CA SER A 349 18.56 11.94 6.04
C SER A 349 18.95 10.90 7.09
N GLY A 350 18.09 9.90 7.26
CA GLY A 350 18.36 8.72 8.07
C GLY A 350 18.98 7.61 7.23
N GLY A 351 19.15 6.42 7.81
CA GLY A 351 19.64 5.26 7.06
C GLY A 351 18.72 4.89 5.89
N GLY A 352 17.42 5.13 6.08
CA GLY A 352 16.38 4.98 5.06
C GLY A 352 16.24 6.13 4.07
N GLY A 353 17.14 7.12 4.09
CA GLY A 353 17.07 8.32 3.27
C GLY A 353 16.21 9.42 3.90
N ASP A 354 15.57 10.22 3.06
CA ASP A 354 14.75 11.39 3.40
C ASP A 354 13.38 11.37 2.69
N TYR A 355 12.95 10.17 2.30
CA TYR A 355 11.64 9.91 1.71
C TYR A 355 10.66 9.31 2.74
N LEU A 356 9.47 8.88 2.29
CA LEU A 356 8.40 8.36 3.15
C LEU A 356 8.79 7.12 3.98
N SER A 357 9.75 6.30 3.52
CA SER A 357 10.28 5.17 4.30
C SER A 357 10.94 5.64 5.60
N ASN A 358 11.85 6.63 5.51
CA ASN A 358 12.43 7.30 6.66
C ASN A 358 11.36 7.98 7.53
N GLU A 359 10.43 8.71 6.92
CA GLU A 359 9.41 9.42 7.68
C GLU A 359 8.48 8.47 8.46
N SER A 360 8.18 7.28 7.93
CA SER A 360 7.38 6.29 8.64
C SER A 360 8.08 5.79 9.90
N MET A 361 9.39 5.51 9.80
CA MET A 361 10.21 5.15 10.96
C MET A 361 10.25 6.28 11.98
N TYR A 362 10.46 7.52 11.51
CA TYR A 362 10.56 8.70 12.35
C TYR A 362 9.25 8.93 13.11
N ARG A 363 8.10 8.97 12.42
CA ARG A 363 6.79 9.21 13.02
C ARG A 363 6.38 8.11 13.99
N ALA A 364 6.57 6.83 13.65
CA ALA A 364 6.24 5.71 14.54
C ALA A 364 7.07 5.76 15.85
N ASN A 365 8.37 6.07 15.75
CA ASN A 365 9.23 6.16 16.93
C ASN A 365 9.05 7.49 17.70
N ARG A 366 8.77 8.60 17.02
CA ARG A 366 8.40 9.88 17.62
C ARG A 366 7.17 9.73 18.50
N LEU A 367 6.17 9.01 18.02
CA LEU A 367 4.96 8.69 18.77
C LEU A 367 5.28 7.90 20.05
N ARG A 368 6.11 6.86 19.92
CA ARG A 368 6.57 6.03 21.04
C ARG A 368 7.27 6.86 22.12
N ILE A 369 8.16 7.76 21.71
CA ILE A 369 8.86 8.69 22.62
C ILE A 369 7.87 9.66 23.26
N GLY A 370 6.96 10.25 22.47
CA GLY A 370 6.01 11.25 22.94
C GLY A 370 5.01 10.72 23.97
N TYR A 371 4.68 9.43 23.92
CA TYR A 371 3.88 8.75 24.94
C TYR A 371 4.70 8.16 26.10
N GLY A 372 6.03 8.32 26.11
CA GLY A 372 6.91 7.73 27.12
C GLY A 372 6.95 6.19 27.09
N ALA A 373 6.63 5.58 25.96
CA ALA A 373 6.54 4.13 25.79
C ALA A 373 7.92 3.48 25.59
N THR A 374 8.78 3.60 26.61
CA THR A 374 10.19 3.15 26.59
C THR A 374 10.35 1.63 26.52
N ASN A 375 9.32 0.87 26.88
CA ASN A 375 9.29 -0.60 26.83
C ASN A 375 8.82 -1.17 25.48
N VAL A 376 8.37 -0.32 24.56
CA VAL A 376 8.01 -0.73 23.20
C VAL A 376 9.27 -0.61 22.34
N LEU A 377 9.61 -1.64 21.58
CA LEU A 377 10.70 -1.58 20.61
C LEU A 377 10.21 -0.88 19.34
N GLY A 378 11.09 -0.24 18.59
CA GLY A 378 10.71 0.50 17.39
C GLY A 378 11.87 0.68 16.42
N GLY A 379 11.58 0.52 15.13
CA GLY A 379 12.56 0.74 14.07
C GLY A 379 12.01 0.44 12.68
N HIS A 380 12.94 0.28 11.73
CA HIS A 380 12.63 0.12 10.32
C HIS A 380 13.43 -0.99 9.69
N LEU A 381 12.78 -1.73 8.79
CA LEU A 381 13.36 -2.78 7.98
C LEU A 381 13.19 -2.43 6.50
N HIS A 382 14.29 -2.11 5.84
CA HIS A 382 14.32 -2.05 4.39
C HIS A 382 14.51 -3.45 3.82
N THR A 383 13.66 -3.83 2.86
CA THR A 383 13.77 -5.07 2.10
C THR A 383 14.72 -4.91 0.91
N PRO A 384 15.20 -6.01 0.30
CA PRO A 384 15.76 -5.96 -1.03
C PRO A 384 14.80 -5.32 -2.03
N VAL A 385 15.33 -4.63 -3.04
CA VAL A 385 14.55 -4.21 -4.22
C VAL A 385 13.99 -5.44 -4.93
N LEU A 386 12.68 -5.42 -5.17
CA LEU A 386 12.01 -6.40 -6.02
C LEU A 386 12.24 -6.03 -7.48
N GLY A 387 12.59 -7.01 -8.31
CA GLY A 387 12.75 -6.83 -9.74
C GLY A 387 11.42 -6.55 -10.45
N GLN A 388 11.45 -6.67 -11.77
CA GLN A 388 10.26 -6.57 -12.62
C GLN A 388 10.19 -7.84 -13.49
N PRO A 389 9.01 -8.23 -13.98
CA PRO A 389 8.92 -9.33 -14.92
C PRO A 389 9.72 -9.04 -16.19
N ALA A 390 10.33 -10.08 -16.77
CA ALA A 390 11.29 -10.00 -17.87
C ALA A 390 10.66 -9.42 -19.15
N ASP A 391 9.45 -9.83 -19.48
CA ASP A 391 8.66 -9.20 -20.55
C ASP A 391 8.07 -7.88 -20.03
N PRO A 392 8.39 -6.72 -20.63
CA PRO A 392 7.81 -5.44 -20.25
C PRO A 392 6.30 -5.34 -20.48
N ALA A 393 5.71 -6.20 -21.32
CA ALA A 393 4.28 -6.27 -21.56
C ALA A 393 3.54 -7.24 -20.61
N ALA A 394 4.26 -8.03 -19.82
CA ALA A 394 3.67 -8.99 -18.89
C ALA A 394 3.42 -8.36 -17.50
N LEU A 395 2.31 -8.76 -16.85
CA LEU A 395 2.03 -8.35 -15.47
C LEU A 395 2.86 -9.11 -14.43
N THR A 396 3.31 -10.32 -14.76
CA THR A 396 4.01 -11.20 -13.83
C THR A 396 4.83 -12.25 -14.59
N ASP A 397 5.77 -12.87 -13.91
CA ASP A 397 6.41 -14.11 -14.32
C ASP A 397 6.89 -14.89 -13.07
N ALA A 398 7.32 -16.13 -13.27
CA ALA A 398 7.70 -17.02 -12.17
C ALA A 398 8.90 -16.50 -11.35
N ALA A 399 9.86 -15.80 -11.97
CA ALA A 399 11.05 -15.30 -11.28
C ALA A 399 10.69 -14.11 -10.38
N PHE A 400 9.86 -13.19 -10.89
CA PHE A 400 9.31 -12.08 -10.14
C PHE A 400 8.46 -12.53 -8.95
N GLU A 401 7.59 -13.53 -9.16
CA GLU A 401 6.76 -14.11 -8.09
C GLU A 401 7.60 -14.80 -7.02
N SER A 402 8.60 -15.61 -7.44
CA SER A 402 9.53 -16.26 -6.52
C SER A 402 10.29 -15.25 -5.68
N GLN A 403 10.85 -14.21 -6.30
CA GLN A 403 11.61 -13.19 -5.58
C GLN A 403 10.73 -12.44 -4.56
N ARG A 404 9.50 -12.10 -4.94
CA ARG A 404 8.55 -11.44 -4.03
C ARG A 404 8.21 -12.32 -2.83
N ARG A 405 7.99 -13.62 -3.07
CA ARG A 405 7.74 -14.61 -2.02
C ARG A 405 8.92 -14.71 -1.06
N ASP A 406 10.14 -14.86 -1.59
CA ASP A 406 11.35 -14.96 -0.80
C ASP A 406 11.56 -13.73 0.10
N ILE A 407 11.31 -12.52 -0.44
CA ILE A 407 11.40 -11.29 0.35
C ILE A 407 10.35 -11.27 1.46
N ALA A 408 9.08 -11.51 1.16
CA ALA A 408 8.00 -11.44 2.14
C ALA A 408 8.10 -12.53 3.22
N ASP A 409 8.53 -13.74 2.85
CA ASP A 409 8.75 -14.83 3.81
C ASP A 409 9.95 -14.53 4.72
N GLN A 410 11.02 -13.94 4.19
CA GLN A 410 12.14 -13.52 5.01
C GLN A 410 11.76 -12.36 5.94
N VAL A 411 10.92 -11.41 5.50
CA VAL A 411 10.35 -10.39 6.40
C VAL A 411 9.60 -11.07 7.54
N ARG A 412 8.75 -12.06 7.26
CA ARG A 412 8.01 -12.79 8.30
C ARG A 412 8.95 -13.48 9.29
N ALA A 413 10.01 -14.11 8.80
CA ALA A 413 11.03 -14.71 9.65
C ALA A 413 11.71 -13.65 10.54
N LEU A 414 12.14 -12.52 9.98
CA LEU A 414 12.79 -11.44 10.71
C LEU A 414 11.90 -10.80 11.78
N VAL A 415 10.65 -10.51 11.43
CA VAL A 415 9.70 -9.91 12.37
C VAL A 415 9.39 -10.85 13.54
N SER A 416 9.45 -12.18 13.34
CA SER A 416 9.25 -13.14 14.43
C SER A 416 10.39 -13.16 15.48
N VAL A 417 11.57 -12.63 15.11
CA VAL A 417 12.76 -12.52 15.99
C VAL A 417 12.64 -11.33 16.94
N VAL A 418 11.97 -10.26 16.50
CA VAL A 418 11.59 -9.10 17.32
C VAL A 418 10.68 -9.58 18.45
#